data_AF-A0A6I1R902-F1
#
_entry.id   AF-A0A6I1R902-F1
#
_cell.length_a   1.000
_cell.length_b   1.000
_cell.length_c   1.000
_cell.angle_alpha   90.00
_cell.angle_beta   90.00
_cell.angle_gamma   90.00
#
_symmetry.space_group_name_H-M   'P 1'
#
loop_
_entity.id
_entity.type
_entity.pdbx_description
1 polymer ?
#
loop_
_entity_poly.entity_id
_entity_poly.type
_entity_poly.pdbx_seq_one_letter_code
_entity_poly.pdbx_strand_id
1 'polypeptide(L)'
;MAKAESAGMGMNKTGIGTAPRLSKEMIESSRTGPVSQGNSGTPADLRAQYIRQGNNVGSVPPPTSMKGVAKSALQALKGEKAIVLIDKLAERLAFERTGTRLYETLIQKAHAIETGNGKVVAGLERICQEELSHFHMLWGCLEKLGADPTVETPSADVSALASQGIPKVLADPRTTLAQCFEAILIAELVDNDAWERLIDLANGFNQTDMVQQFRQALSQEAEHLAFIHGCLTKEINREAGISS
;
A
#
# COMPACT_ATOMS: atom_id res chain seq x y z
N MET A 1 -12.64 8.49 -29.24
CA MET A 1 -12.17 8.02 -27.92
C MET A 1 -13.10 8.63 -26.88
N ALA A 2 -13.76 7.81 -26.08
CA ALA A 2 -14.64 8.30 -25.03
C ALA A 2 -13.77 8.92 -23.94
N LYS A 3 -13.94 10.23 -23.73
CA LYS A 3 -13.40 10.95 -22.58
C LYS A 3 -13.92 10.23 -21.34
N ALA A 4 -13.07 9.85 -20.38
CA ALA A 4 -13.56 9.41 -19.08
C ALA A 4 -14.30 10.62 -18.48
N GLU A 5 -15.63 10.61 -18.56
CA GLU A 5 -16.46 11.64 -17.94
C GLU A 5 -16.23 11.57 -16.43
N SER A 6 -16.21 12.73 -15.77
CA SER A 6 -16.03 12.87 -14.32
C SER A 6 -17.12 12.13 -13.54
N ALA A 7 -17.18 12.30 -12.21
CA ALA A 7 -18.38 12.00 -11.44
C ALA A 7 -19.57 12.91 -11.88
N GLY A 8 -20.06 12.70 -13.11
CA GLY A 8 -21.22 13.37 -13.67
C GLY A 8 -22.51 12.80 -13.11
N MET A 9 -23.58 13.59 -13.17
CA MET A 9 -24.92 13.14 -12.83
C MET A 9 -25.31 11.95 -13.73
N GLY A 10 -25.19 10.74 -13.19
CA GLY A 10 -25.38 9.48 -13.90
C GLY A 10 -26.42 8.59 -13.24
N MET A 11 -26.92 7.60 -13.98
CA MET A 11 -27.88 6.64 -13.45
C MET A 11 -27.17 5.61 -12.56
N ASN A 12 -26.88 5.98 -11.31
CA ASN A 12 -26.33 5.04 -10.34
C ASN A 12 -27.32 3.87 -10.15
N LYS A 13 -26.84 2.64 -10.34
CA LYS A 13 -27.65 1.43 -10.22
C LYS A 13 -27.82 0.98 -8.76
N THR A 14 -27.15 1.63 -7.82
CA THR A 14 -27.27 1.37 -6.39
C THR A 14 -28.15 2.44 -5.72
N GLY A 15 -28.81 2.07 -4.61
CA GLY A 15 -29.74 2.92 -3.86
C GLY A 15 -31.20 2.50 -4.01
N ILE A 16 -31.96 2.47 -2.91
CA ILE A 16 -33.37 2.05 -2.92
C ILE A 16 -34.25 3.00 -3.75
N GLY A 17 -33.87 4.28 -3.82
CA GLY A 17 -34.58 5.30 -4.60
C GLY A 17 -34.40 5.18 -6.12
N THR A 18 -33.34 4.52 -6.60
CA THR A 18 -33.05 4.41 -8.04
C THR A 18 -33.78 3.24 -8.70
N ALA A 19 -34.33 2.29 -7.92
CA ALA A 19 -35.15 1.19 -8.41
C ALA A 19 -36.31 0.80 -7.46
N PRO A 20 -37.33 1.66 -7.27
CA PRO A 20 -38.42 1.45 -6.30
C PRO A 20 -39.20 0.14 -6.47
N ARG A 21 -39.28 -0.37 -7.71
CA ARG A 21 -39.94 -1.65 -8.04
C ARG A 21 -39.16 -2.84 -7.48
N LEU A 22 -37.84 -2.85 -7.67
CA LEU A 22 -36.94 -3.88 -7.11
C LEU A 22 -36.90 -3.80 -5.58
N SER A 23 -37.13 -2.62 -5.00
CA SER A 23 -37.21 -2.46 -3.54
C SER A 23 -38.41 -3.19 -2.93
N LYS A 24 -39.57 -3.15 -3.59
CA LYS A 24 -40.76 -3.90 -3.14
C LYS A 24 -40.53 -5.40 -3.24
N GLU A 25 -39.97 -5.86 -4.36
CA GLU A 25 -39.61 -7.26 -4.57
C GLU A 25 -38.58 -7.74 -3.54
N MET A 26 -37.58 -6.92 -3.18
CA MET A 26 -36.59 -7.22 -2.14
C MET A 26 -37.23 -7.31 -0.75
N ILE A 27 -38.11 -6.37 -0.39
CA ILE A 27 -38.84 -6.40 0.90
C ILE A 27 -39.73 -7.65 0.98
N GLU A 28 -40.43 -7.99 -0.09
CA GLU A 28 -41.32 -9.16 -0.13
C GLU A 28 -40.54 -10.48 -0.13
N SER A 29 -39.42 -10.54 -0.86
CA SER A 29 -38.49 -11.67 -0.84
C SER A 29 -37.83 -11.85 0.54
N SER A 30 -37.52 -10.77 1.27
CA SER A 30 -37.01 -10.89 2.65
C SER A 30 -37.98 -11.54 3.62
N ARG A 31 -39.30 -11.53 3.32
CA ARG A 31 -40.34 -12.15 4.14
C ARG A 31 -40.59 -13.63 3.79
N THR A 32 -40.13 -14.07 2.63
CA THR A 32 -40.44 -15.40 2.07
C THR A 32 -39.21 -16.22 1.68
N GLY A 33 -38.02 -15.61 1.74
CA GLY A 33 -36.76 -16.26 1.45
C GLY A 33 -36.45 -17.40 2.43
N PRO A 34 -35.63 -18.38 2.02
CA PRO A 34 -35.24 -19.47 2.89
C PRO A 34 -34.56 -18.92 4.14
N VAL A 35 -35.17 -19.17 5.30
CA VAL A 35 -34.52 -18.94 6.59
C VAL A 35 -33.48 -20.05 6.71
N SER A 36 -32.21 -19.73 6.53
CA SER A 36 -31.14 -20.62 6.98
C SER A 36 -31.42 -20.90 8.45
N GLN A 37 -31.59 -22.17 8.84
CA GLN A 37 -31.83 -22.49 10.24
C GLN A 37 -30.68 -22.03 11.14
N GLY A 38 -29.52 -21.73 10.55
CA GLY A 38 -28.30 -21.39 11.28
C GLY A 38 -27.84 -22.60 12.09
N ASN A 39 -26.53 -22.82 12.15
CA ASN A 39 -26.02 -23.52 13.32
C ASN A 39 -26.11 -22.53 14.50
N SER A 40 -26.46 -22.98 15.71
CA SER A 40 -26.47 -22.14 16.91
C SER A 40 -25.08 -21.63 17.30
N GLY A 41 -24.02 -22.17 16.70
CA GLY A 41 -22.71 -21.53 16.69
C GLY A 41 -22.78 -20.25 15.87
N THR A 42 -22.69 -19.10 16.53
CA THR A 42 -22.73 -17.81 15.85
C THR A 42 -21.55 -17.72 14.87
N PRO A 43 -21.64 -16.98 13.75
CA PRO A 43 -20.47 -16.65 12.94
C PRO A 43 -19.33 -16.01 13.77
N ALA A 44 -19.64 -15.43 14.93
CA ALA A 44 -18.66 -14.97 15.90
C ALA A 44 -17.93 -16.13 16.60
N ASP A 45 -18.63 -17.20 17.00
CA ASP A 45 -18.02 -18.40 17.61
C ASP A 45 -17.06 -19.12 16.66
N LEU A 46 -17.45 -19.25 15.39
CA LEU A 46 -16.58 -19.81 14.35
C LEU A 46 -15.35 -18.93 14.10
N ARG A 47 -15.51 -17.61 14.01
CA ARG A 47 -14.36 -16.69 13.92
C ARG A 47 -13.47 -16.79 15.16
N ALA A 48 -14.06 -16.85 16.35
CA ALA A 48 -13.31 -16.97 17.59
C ALA A 48 -12.54 -18.31 17.66
N GLN A 49 -13.10 -19.38 17.12
CA GLN A 49 -12.40 -20.65 16.96
C GLN A 49 -11.21 -20.51 16.01
N TYR A 50 -11.40 -19.94 14.82
CA TYR A 50 -10.31 -19.72 13.86
C TYR A 50 -9.22 -18.78 14.41
N ILE A 51 -9.59 -17.74 15.16
CA ILE A 51 -8.62 -16.85 15.81
C ILE A 51 -7.79 -17.62 16.85
N ARG A 52 -8.42 -18.44 17.69
CA ARG A 52 -7.71 -19.25 18.70
C ARG A 52 -6.84 -20.35 18.09
N GLN A 53 -7.24 -20.88 16.94
CA GLN A 53 -6.53 -21.97 16.24
C GLN A 53 -5.56 -21.46 15.18
N GLY A 54 -5.57 -20.14 14.91
CA GLY A 54 -4.74 -19.52 13.90
C GLY A 54 -3.27 -19.65 14.25
N ASN A 55 -2.47 -20.09 13.29
CA ASN A 55 -1.02 -20.02 13.39
C ASN A 55 -0.53 -18.60 13.01
N ASN A 56 0.72 -18.31 13.31
CA ASN A 56 1.37 -17.09 12.82
C ASN A 56 1.36 -17.07 11.28
N VAL A 57 1.23 -15.87 10.70
CA VAL A 57 1.22 -15.64 9.25
C VAL A 57 2.47 -16.22 8.57
N GLY A 58 3.62 -16.17 9.26
CA GLY A 58 4.85 -16.83 8.83
C GLY A 58 5.95 -16.72 9.88
N SER A 59 7.20 -16.79 9.44
CA SER A 59 8.39 -16.57 10.27
C SER A 59 9.54 -15.97 9.46
N VAL A 60 10.35 -15.13 10.08
CA VAL A 60 11.63 -14.70 9.50
C VAL A 60 12.63 -15.86 9.58
N PRO A 61 13.23 -16.31 8.46
CA PRO A 61 14.21 -17.38 8.47
C PRO A 61 15.55 -16.93 9.09
N PRO A 62 16.38 -17.87 9.56
CA PRO A 62 17.72 -17.53 10.00
C PRO A 62 18.55 -16.94 8.83
N PRO A 63 19.54 -16.08 9.13
CA PRO A 63 20.43 -15.52 8.11
C PRO A 63 21.05 -16.61 7.23
N THR A 64 20.97 -16.44 5.91
CA THR A 64 21.44 -17.42 4.92
C THR A 64 22.91 -17.20 4.55
N SER A 65 23.48 -16.03 4.88
CA SER A 65 24.88 -15.68 4.62
C SER A 65 25.51 -14.94 5.79
N MET A 66 26.74 -15.34 6.13
CA MET A 66 27.63 -14.54 7.00
C MET A 66 28.66 -13.74 6.21
N LYS A 67 28.73 -13.90 4.88
CA LYS A 67 29.71 -13.21 4.03
C LYS A 67 29.32 -11.73 3.94
N GLY A 68 30.23 -10.83 4.31
CA GLY A 68 30.01 -9.38 4.27
C GLY A 68 29.41 -8.78 5.54
N VAL A 69 28.94 -9.61 6.48
CA VAL A 69 28.43 -9.14 7.78
C VAL A 69 29.60 -8.81 8.70
N ALA A 70 29.70 -7.56 9.15
CA ALA A 70 30.71 -7.16 10.12
C ALA A 70 30.53 -7.92 11.45
N LYS A 71 31.62 -8.22 12.15
CA LYS A 71 31.58 -8.96 13.44
C LYS A 71 30.72 -8.25 14.51
N SER A 72 30.66 -6.91 14.46
CA SER A 72 29.78 -6.07 15.29
C SER A 72 28.30 -6.20 14.90
N ALA A 73 27.98 -6.23 13.60
CA ALA A 73 26.64 -6.48 13.10
C ALA A 73 26.15 -7.88 13.50
N LEU A 74 27.02 -8.90 13.43
CA LEU A 74 26.72 -10.26 13.88
C LEU A 74 26.39 -10.34 15.39
N GLN A 75 27.01 -9.48 16.21
CA GLN A 75 26.68 -9.37 17.64
C GLN A 75 25.39 -8.61 17.90
N ALA A 76 25.11 -7.54 17.12
CA ALA A 76 23.85 -6.79 17.20
C ALA A 76 22.63 -7.60 16.72
N LEU A 77 22.87 -8.59 15.85
CA LEU A 77 21.85 -9.53 15.36
C LEU A 77 21.50 -10.65 16.35
N LYS A 78 22.15 -10.74 17.52
CA LYS A 78 21.83 -11.76 18.51
C LYS A 78 20.59 -11.38 19.31
N GLY A 79 19.48 -12.07 19.02
CA GLY A 79 18.27 -12.09 19.86
C GLY A 79 17.00 -11.70 19.11
N GLU A 80 15.86 -11.92 19.76
CA GLU A 80 14.52 -11.70 19.19
C GLU A 80 14.30 -10.28 18.65
N LYS A 81 14.98 -9.28 19.23
CA LYS A 81 14.83 -7.89 18.80
C LYS A 81 15.37 -7.67 17.37
N ALA A 82 16.46 -8.33 16.98
CA ALA A 82 17.04 -8.16 15.65
C ALA A 82 16.15 -8.74 14.54
N ILE A 83 15.37 -9.77 14.88
CA ILE A 83 14.37 -10.35 13.98
C ILE A 83 13.31 -9.32 13.62
N VAL A 84 12.90 -8.48 14.58
CA VAL A 84 11.93 -7.39 14.34
C VAL A 84 12.47 -6.35 13.36
N LEU A 85 13.76 -5.99 13.46
CA LEU A 85 14.38 -5.09 12.48
C LEU A 85 14.39 -5.69 11.08
N ILE A 86 14.77 -6.97 10.94
CA ILE A 86 14.76 -7.65 9.64
C ILE A 86 13.34 -7.74 9.08
N ASP A 87 12.35 -8.09 9.91
CA ASP A 87 10.95 -8.18 9.48
C ASP A 87 10.42 -6.82 8.98
N LYS A 88 10.74 -5.72 9.67
CA LYS A 88 10.32 -4.37 9.26
C LYS A 88 11.06 -3.85 8.04
N LEU A 89 12.34 -4.20 7.85
CA LEU A 89 13.06 -3.88 6.63
C LEU A 89 12.50 -4.66 5.42
N ALA A 90 12.15 -5.93 5.60
CA ALA A 90 11.54 -6.75 4.57
C ALA A 90 10.11 -6.29 4.23
N GLU A 91 9.33 -5.87 5.22
CA GLU A 91 8.04 -5.20 5.01
C GLU A 91 8.20 -3.98 4.10
N ARG A 92 9.12 -3.08 4.45
CA ARG A 92 9.37 -1.86 3.69
C ARG A 92 9.89 -2.16 2.28
N LEU A 93 10.81 -3.13 2.13
CA LEU A 93 11.28 -3.59 0.82
C LEU A 93 10.13 -4.10 -0.07
N ALA A 94 9.24 -4.91 0.49
CA ALA A 94 8.07 -5.42 -0.24
C ALA A 94 7.10 -4.30 -0.62
N PHE A 95 6.97 -3.28 0.23
CA PHE A 95 6.18 -2.09 -0.05
C PHE A 95 6.80 -1.30 -1.21
N GLU A 96 8.10 -0.96 -1.21
CA GLU A 96 8.73 -0.20 -2.32
C GLU A 96 8.63 -0.94 -3.67
N ARG A 97 8.79 -2.27 -3.64
CA ARG A 97 8.62 -3.11 -4.82
C ARG A 97 7.23 -2.94 -5.42
N THR A 98 6.22 -2.87 -4.55
CA THR A 98 4.83 -2.67 -4.95
C THR A 98 4.59 -1.23 -5.36
N GLY A 99 5.10 -0.25 -4.61
CA GLY A 99 5.06 1.19 -4.90
C GLY A 99 5.54 1.51 -6.31
N THR A 100 6.71 0.98 -6.70
CA THR A 100 7.24 1.10 -8.06
C THR A 100 6.22 0.63 -9.12
N ARG A 101 5.54 -0.50 -8.91
CA ARG A 101 4.51 -1.01 -9.83
C ARG A 101 3.22 -0.19 -9.83
N LEU A 102 2.84 0.36 -8.67
CA LEU A 102 1.71 1.28 -8.56
C LEU A 102 1.96 2.53 -9.40
N TYR A 103 3.16 3.12 -9.26
CA TYR A 103 3.56 4.28 -10.03
C TYR A 103 3.68 4.01 -11.53
N GLU A 104 4.28 2.88 -11.96
CA GLU A 104 4.27 2.47 -13.37
C GLU A 104 2.85 2.42 -13.95
N THR A 105 1.90 1.85 -13.18
CA THR A 105 0.49 1.74 -13.60
C THR A 105 -0.19 3.11 -13.65
N LEU A 106 0.07 3.96 -12.65
CA LEU A 106 -0.49 5.31 -12.58
C LEU A 106 0.06 6.19 -13.71
N ILE A 107 1.35 6.10 -14.03
CA ILE A 107 2.00 6.81 -15.14
C ILE A 107 1.32 6.42 -16.46
N GLN A 108 1.10 5.12 -16.71
CA GLN A 108 0.39 4.66 -17.91
C GLN A 108 -1.02 5.25 -18.02
N LYS A 109 -1.76 5.29 -16.91
CA LYS A 109 -3.09 5.90 -16.87
C LYS A 109 -3.03 7.42 -17.07
N ALA A 110 -2.08 8.11 -16.46
CA ALA A 110 -1.86 9.54 -16.62
C ALA A 110 -1.56 9.88 -18.09
N HIS A 111 -0.68 9.13 -18.77
CA HIS A 111 -0.44 9.31 -20.20
C HIS A 111 -1.70 9.12 -21.06
N ALA A 112 -2.59 8.22 -20.68
CA ALA A 112 -3.80 7.94 -21.44
C ALA A 112 -4.91 9.00 -21.26
N ILE A 113 -4.91 9.72 -20.12
CA ILE A 113 -6.01 10.62 -19.73
C ILE A 113 -5.58 12.10 -19.73
N GLU A 114 -4.36 12.40 -19.31
CA GLU A 114 -3.87 13.77 -19.15
C GLU A 114 -3.63 14.43 -20.52
N THR A 115 -4.18 15.63 -20.71
CA THR A 115 -3.97 16.45 -21.91
C THR A 115 -3.15 17.71 -21.63
N GLY A 116 -2.49 17.75 -20.46
CA GLY A 116 -1.74 18.89 -19.95
C GLY A 116 -0.33 19.00 -20.53
N ASN A 117 0.52 19.79 -19.86
CA ASN A 117 1.90 20.04 -20.26
C ASN A 117 2.90 18.95 -19.80
N GLY A 118 2.40 17.80 -19.32
CA GLY A 118 3.22 16.68 -18.89
C GLY A 118 3.90 16.84 -17.52
N LYS A 119 3.61 17.91 -16.77
CA LYS A 119 4.22 18.11 -15.43
C LYS A 119 3.80 17.03 -14.42
N VAL A 120 2.56 16.55 -14.50
CA VAL A 120 2.09 15.50 -13.57
C VAL A 120 2.81 14.19 -13.88
N VAL A 121 2.80 13.76 -15.14
CA VAL A 121 3.61 12.61 -15.60
C VAL A 121 5.07 12.71 -15.15
N ALA A 122 5.75 13.83 -15.41
CA ALA A 122 7.17 13.98 -15.05
C ALA A 122 7.39 13.89 -13.52
N GLY A 123 6.45 14.39 -12.72
CA GLY A 123 6.49 14.24 -11.27
C GLY A 123 6.32 12.78 -10.83
N LEU A 124 5.40 12.04 -11.46
CA LEU A 124 5.18 10.61 -11.19
C LEU A 124 6.37 9.74 -11.62
N GLU A 125 6.98 10.03 -12.77
CA GLU A 125 8.19 9.33 -13.24
C GLU A 125 9.37 9.53 -12.29
N ARG A 126 9.54 10.76 -11.77
CA ARG A 126 10.54 11.05 -10.75
C ARG A 126 10.29 10.21 -9.49
N ILE A 127 9.07 10.23 -8.96
CA ILE A 127 8.71 9.43 -7.77
C ILE A 127 9.01 7.96 -8.04
N CYS A 128 8.54 7.40 -9.16
CA CYS A 128 8.80 5.99 -9.52
C CYS A 128 10.29 5.63 -9.51
N GLN A 129 11.17 6.56 -9.89
CA GLN A 129 12.61 6.34 -9.88
C GLN A 129 13.21 6.42 -8.47
N GLU A 130 12.65 7.26 -7.60
CA GLU A 130 13.01 7.39 -6.19
C GLU A 130 12.60 6.14 -5.41
N GLU A 131 11.36 5.66 -5.59
CA GLU A 131 10.84 4.38 -5.05
C GLU A 131 11.76 3.20 -5.39
N LEU A 132 12.19 3.11 -6.66
CA LEU A 132 13.12 2.07 -7.11
C LEU A 132 14.49 2.21 -6.41
N SER A 133 14.94 3.44 -6.14
CA SER A 133 16.16 3.69 -5.39
C SER A 133 16.03 3.24 -3.93
N HIS A 134 14.90 3.50 -3.29
CA HIS A 134 14.62 3.05 -1.92
C HIS A 134 14.56 1.53 -1.84
N PHE A 135 13.93 0.87 -2.81
CA PHE A 135 13.92 -0.59 -2.93
C PHE A 135 15.36 -1.15 -2.94
N HIS A 136 16.23 -0.62 -3.79
CA HIS A 136 17.63 -1.08 -3.87
C HIS A 136 18.42 -0.78 -2.60
N MET A 137 18.15 0.36 -1.95
CA MET A 137 18.79 0.73 -0.69
C MET A 137 18.40 -0.25 0.44
N LEU A 138 17.11 -0.59 0.57
CA LEU A 138 16.61 -1.55 1.56
C LEU A 138 17.12 -2.98 1.30
N TRP A 139 17.22 -3.37 0.03
CA TRP A 139 17.84 -4.65 -0.36
C TRP A 139 19.26 -4.76 0.18
N GLY A 140 20.08 -3.72 -0.06
CA GLY A 140 21.44 -3.67 0.47
C GLY A 140 21.49 -3.64 2.00
N CYS A 141 20.51 -3.03 2.68
CA CYS A 141 20.42 -3.07 4.13
C CYS A 141 20.18 -4.49 4.66
N LEU A 142 19.27 -5.24 4.04
CA LEU A 142 19.00 -6.64 4.40
C LEU A 142 20.22 -7.54 4.17
N GLU A 143 20.91 -7.40 3.03
CA GLU A 143 22.13 -8.15 2.75
C GLU A 143 23.26 -7.85 3.76
N LYS A 144 23.43 -6.59 4.17
CA LYS A 144 24.40 -6.19 5.20
C LYS A 144 24.13 -6.85 6.56
N LEU A 145 22.86 -7.16 6.84
CA LEU A 145 22.43 -7.90 8.03
C LEU A 145 22.48 -9.43 7.83
N GLY A 146 22.89 -9.91 6.66
CA GLY A 146 22.92 -11.34 6.33
C GLY A 146 21.53 -11.96 6.08
N ALA A 147 20.50 -11.12 6.00
CA ALA A 147 19.14 -11.54 5.68
C ALA A 147 19.00 -11.78 4.17
N ASP A 148 18.06 -12.65 3.80
CA ASP A 148 17.68 -12.88 2.41
C ASP A 148 16.55 -11.92 2.02
N PRO A 149 16.80 -10.91 1.17
CA PRO A 149 15.80 -9.91 0.78
C PRO A 149 14.69 -10.47 -0.14
N THR A 150 14.79 -11.71 -0.59
CA THR A 150 13.74 -12.35 -1.40
C THR A 150 12.63 -12.98 -0.56
N VAL A 151 12.85 -13.11 0.74
CA VAL A 151 11.91 -13.73 1.67
C VAL A 151 10.69 -12.84 1.89
N GLU A 152 9.50 -13.43 1.79
CA GLU A 152 8.27 -12.84 2.28
C GLU A 152 8.17 -13.09 3.80
N THR A 153 8.41 -12.04 4.58
CA THR A 153 8.32 -12.10 6.03
C THR A 153 6.88 -11.84 6.50
N PRO A 154 6.53 -12.15 7.78
CA PRO A 154 5.17 -11.94 8.28
C PRO A 154 4.65 -10.51 8.11
N SER A 155 5.49 -9.50 8.39
CA SER A 155 5.06 -8.11 8.21
C SER A 155 4.91 -7.75 6.73
N ALA A 156 5.75 -8.29 5.84
CA ALA A 156 5.64 -8.09 4.39
C ALA A 156 4.33 -8.66 3.83
N ASP A 157 3.94 -9.88 4.22
CA ASP A 157 2.68 -10.52 3.81
C ASP A 157 1.48 -9.69 4.28
N VAL A 158 1.42 -9.36 5.58
CA VAL A 158 0.30 -8.59 6.13
C VAL A 158 0.18 -7.22 5.48
N SER A 159 1.29 -6.54 5.22
CA SER A 159 1.30 -5.23 4.54
C SER A 159 0.78 -5.33 3.10
N ALA A 160 1.21 -6.36 2.36
CA ALA A 160 0.69 -6.63 1.02
C ALA A 160 -0.81 -6.93 1.03
N LEU A 161 -1.29 -7.71 2.00
CA LEU A 161 -2.71 -8.01 2.16
C LEU A 161 -3.53 -6.76 2.50
N ALA A 162 -3.02 -5.89 3.37
CA ALA A 162 -3.68 -4.64 3.73
C ALA A 162 -3.81 -3.69 2.53
N SER A 163 -2.78 -3.63 1.69
CA SER A 163 -2.70 -2.70 0.55
C SER A 163 -3.25 -3.27 -0.77
N GLN A 164 -3.75 -4.51 -0.78
CA GLN A 164 -4.15 -5.24 -2.01
C GLN A 164 -5.23 -4.57 -2.87
N GLY A 165 -5.96 -3.59 -2.32
CA GLY A 165 -7.00 -2.85 -3.03
C GLY A 165 -6.45 -1.82 -4.01
N ILE A 166 -5.29 -1.23 -3.68
CA ILE A 166 -4.73 -0.09 -4.42
C ILE A 166 -4.41 -0.46 -5.89
N PRO A 167 -3.69 -1.56 -6.18
CA PRO A 167 -3.42 -1.95 -7.57
C PRO A 167 -4.71 -2.16 -8.39
N LYS A 168 -5.79 -2.65 -7.74
CA LYS A 168 -7.07 -2.92 -8.41
C LYS A 168 -7.76 -1.63 -8.83
N VAL A 169 -7.67 -0.57 -8.02
CA VAL A 169 -8.20 0.76 -8.36
C VAL A 169 -7.42 1.37 -9.52
N LEU A 170 -6.07 1.31 -9.48
CA LEU A 170 -5.22 1.88 -10.53
C LEU A 170 -5.39 1.15 -11.87
N ALA A 171 -5.52 -0.18 -11.85
CA ALA A 171 -5.66 -0.98 -13.07
C ALA A 171 -7.08 -0.97 -13.67
N ASP A 172 -8.11 -0.57 -12.92
CA ASP A 172 -9.47 -0.52 -13.44
C ASP A 172 -9.58 0.59 -14.51
N PRO A 173 -9.94 0.27 -15.77
CA PRO A 173 -10.04 1.28 -16.83
C PRO A 173 -11.16 2.30 -16.58
N ARG A 174 -12.08 2.03 -15.65
CA ARG A 174 -13.22 2.90 -15.33
C ARG A 174 -12.90 3.94 -14.25
N THR A 175 -11.78 3.82 -13.54
CA THR A 175 -11.42 4.76 -12.48
C THR A 175 -10.82 6.04 -13.04
N THR A 176 -11.21 7.18 -12.46
CA THR A 176 -10.68 8.51 -12.82
C THR A 176 -9.29 8.73 -12.23
N LEU A 177 -8.58 9.76 -12.71
CA LEU A 177 -7.30 10.16 -12.10
C LEU A 177 -7.47 10.60 -10.64
N ALA A 178 -8.54 11.32 -10.29
CA ALA A 178 -8.83 11.67 -8.90
C ALA A 178 -8.94 10.43 -8.01
N GLN A 179 -9.71 9.42 -8.44
CA GLN A 179 -9.84 8.15 -7.71
C GLN A 179 -8.51 7.39 -7.58
N CYS A 180 -7.65 7.48 -8.60
CA CYS A 180 -6.33 6.87 -8.57
C CYS A 180 -5.37 7.61 -7.63
N PHE A 181 -5.39 8.95 -7.62
CA PHE A 181 -4.60 9.73 -6.67
C PHE A 181 -5.09 9.54 -5.24
N GLU A 182 -6.39 9.41 -5.00
CA GLU A 182 -6.93 9.05 -3.69
C GLU A 182 -6.42 7.67 -3.25
N ALA A 183 -6.44 6.68 -4.14
CA ALA A 183 -5.96 5.35 -3.82
C ALA A 183 -4.45 5.30 -3.55
N ILE A 184 -3.63 6.03 -4.31
CA ILE A 184 -2.19 6.07 -4.08
C ILE A 184 -1.84 6.91 -2.85
N LEU A 185 -2.64 7.93 -2.50
CA LEU A 185 -2.47 8.69 -1.26
C LEU A 185 -2.56 7.80 -0.01
N ILE A 186 -3.35 6.72 -0.05
CA ILE A 186 -3.36 5.71 1.02
C ILE A 186 -1.98 5.07 1.18
N ALA A 187 -1.31 4.73 0.06
CA ALA A 187 0.05 4.18 0.10
C ALA A 187 1.04 5.20 0.65
N GLU A 188 1.04 6.43 0.12
CA GLU A 188 1.94 7.52 0.54
C GLU A 188 1.86 7.84 2.05
N LEU A 189 0.66 7.85 2.61
CA LEU A 189 0.46 8.10 4.05
C LEU A 189 1.04 6.98 4.90
N VAL A 190 0.85 5.72 4.49
CA VAL A 190 1.44 4.55 5.16
C VAL A 190 2.96 4.59 5.00
N ASP A 191 3.45 5.04 3.85
CA ASP A 191 4.87 5.11 3.53
C ASP A 191 5.63 6.05 4.46
N ASN A 192 5.15 7.29 4.51
CA ASN A 192 5.77 8.35 5.29
C ASN A 192 5.91 7.95 6.77
N ASP A 193 4.86 7.39 7.35
CA ASP A 193 4.80 6.92 8.73
C ASP A 193 5.65 5.66 8.98
N ALA A 194 5.87 4.81 7.97
CA ALA A 194 6.74 3.64 8.09
C ALA A 194 8.22 4.01 8.22
N TRP A 195 8.68 5.05 7.52
CA TRP A 195 10.08 5.50 7.58
C TRP A 195 10.48 6.03 8.96
N GLU A 196 9.61 6.78 9.63
CA GLU A 196 9.86 7.26 11.00
C GLU A 196 10.12 6.09 11.96
N ARG A 197 9.25 5.06 11.91
CA ARG A 197 9.43 3.86 12.74
C ARG A 197 10.71 3.09 12.42
N LEU A 198 11.08 3.00 11.14
CA LEU A 198 12.33 2.34 10.74
C LEU A 198 13.57 3.09 11.22
N ILE A 199 13.54 4.42 11.21
CA ILE A 199 14.60 5.27 11.77
C ILE A 199 14.76 4.99 13.26
N ASP A 200 13.66 4.97 14.02
CA ASP A 200 13.69 4.69 15.46
C ASP A 200 14.23 3.29 15.76
N LEU A 201 13.80 2.29 14.99
CA LEU A 201 14.27 0.92 15.14
C LEU A 201 15.76 0.81 14.81
N ALA A 202 16.20 1.38 13.69
CA ALA A 202 17.61 1.39 13.29
C ALA A 202 18.51 2.12 14.30
N ASN A 203 18.05 3.23 14.88
CA ASN A 203 18.74 3.90 15.99
C ASN A 203 18.89 2.98 17.21
N GLY A 204 17.83 2.25 17.58
CA GLY A 204 17.86 1.28 18.68
C GLY A 204 18.92 0.17 18.51
N PHE A 205 19.32 -0.12 17.26
CA PHE A 205 20.39 -1.08 16.93
C PHE A 205 21.73 -0.42 16.57
N ASN A 206 21.88 0.89 16.76
CA ASN A 206 23.07 1.68 16.41
C ASN A 206 23.46 1.58 14.91
N GLN A 207 22.49 1.38 14.01
CA GLN A 207 22.70 1.30 12.57
C GLN A 207 22.76 2.71 11.94
N THR A 208 23.77 3.49 12.32
CA THR A 208 23.88 4.92 11.97
C THR A 208 23.82 5.18 10.47
N ASP A 209 24.45 4.34 9.66
CA ASP A 209 24.43 4.47 8.19
C ASP A 209 23.00 4.28 7.63
N MET A 210 22.26 3.29 8.15
CA MET A 210 20.87 3.07 7.74
C MET A 210 19.99 4.25 8.14
N VAL A 211 20.18 4.79 9.35
CA VAL A 211 19.44 5.96 9.83
C VAL A 211 19.62 7.16 8.89
N GLN A 212 20.83 7.41 8.41
CA GLN A 212 21.08 8.49 7.45
C GLN A 212 20.35 8.25 6.12
N GLN A 213 20.42 7.03 5.60
CA GLN A 213 19.73 6.65 4.36
C GLN A 213 18.21 6.78 4.50
N PHE A 214 17.64 6.34 5.62
CA PHE A 214 16.20 6.39 5.86
C PHE A 214 15.68 7.81 6.08
N ARG A 215 16.50 8.71 6.66
CA ARG A 215 16.15 10.14 6.74
C ARG A 215 16.10 10.81 5.37
N GLN A 216 16.98 10.40 4.46
CA GLN A 216 16.91 10.89 3.08
C GLN A 216 15.64 10.39 2.40
N ALA A 217 15.32 9.09 2.52
CA ALA A 217 14.09 8.51 1.99
C ALA A 217 12.84 9.21 2.54
N LEU A 218 12.75 9.40 3.87
CA LEU A 218 11.64 10.13 4.51
C LEU A 218 11.46 11.55 3.96
N SER A 219 12.55 12.26 3.65
CA SER A 219 12.46 13.58 3.03
C SER A 219 11.87 13.52 1.62
N GLN A 220 12.22 12.49 0.84
CA GLN A 220 11.65 12.27 -0.50
C GLN A 220 10.17 11.89 -0.40
N GLU A 221 9.80 11.00 0.52
CA GLU A 221 8.41 10.61 0.77
C GLU A 221 7.53 11.79 1.19
N ALA A 222 8.06 12.74 1.97
CA ALA A 222 7.32 13.95 2.31
C ALA A 222 7.00 14.79 1.06
N GLU A 223 7.91 14.83 0.08
CA GLU A 223 7.68 15.48 -1.21
C GLU A 223 6.71 14.69 -2.10
N HIS A 224 6.80 13.36 -2.10
CA HIS A 224 5.88 12.47 -2.83
C HIS A 224 4.44 12.68 -2.33
N LEU A 225 4.23 12.59 -1.01
CA LEU A 225 2.95 12.82 -0.35
C LEU A 225 2.37 14.21 -0.70
N ALA A 226 3.19 15.26 -0.59
CA ALA A 226 2.76 16.62 -0.93
C ALA A 226 2.37 16.76 -2.41
N PHE A 227 3.13 16.11 -3.30
CA PHE A 227 2.86 16.11 -4.73
C PHE A 227 1.54 15.40 -5.06
N ILE A 228 1.34 14.18 -4.56
CA ILE A 228 0.11 13.40 -4.77
C ILE A 228 -1.11 14.12 -4.20
N HIS A 229 -1.01 14.67 -2.99
CA HIS A 229 -2.08 15.48 -2.41
C HIS A 229 -2.42 16.70 -3.27
N GLY A 230 -1.40 17.38 -3.80
CA GLY A 230 -1.58 18.51 -4.72
C GLY A 230 -2.25 18.10 -6.04
N CYS A 231 -1.88 16.95 -6.61
CA CYS A 231 -2.53 16.40 -7.80
C CYS A 231 -4.00 16.05 -7.53
N LEU A 232 -4.28 15.32 -6.45
CA LEU A 232 -5.65 14.99 -6.04
C LEU A 232 -6.52 16.24 -5.88
N THR A 233 -6.03 17.24 -5.16
CA THR A 233 -6.74 18.51 -4.95
C THR A 233 -7.09 19.19 -6.28
N LYS A 234 -6.14 19.22 -7.21
CA LYS A 234 -6.37 19.80 -8.55
C LYS A 234 -7.41 19.02 -9.34
N GLU A 235 -7.34 17.69 -9.31
CA GLU A 235 -8.29 16.84 -10.02
C GLU A 235 -9.71 16.99 -9.45
N ILE A 236 -9.87 17.00 -8.12
CA ILE A 236 -11.16 17.25 -7.45
C ILE A 236 -11.70 18.63 -7.82
N ASN A 237 -10.88 19.68 -7.75
CA ASN A 237 -11.30 21.04 -8.12
C ASN A 237 -11.71 21.12 -9.59
N ARG A 238 -10.99 20.44 -10.48
CA ARG A 238 -11.34 20.35 -11.91
C ARG A 238 -12.69 19.65 -12.10
N GLU A 239 -12.91 18.53 -11.42
CA GLU A 239 -14.19 17.80 -11.47
C GLU A 239 -15.35 18.65 -10.91
N ALA A 240 -15.10 19.46 -9.88
CA ALA A 240 -16.07 20.39 -9.30
C ALA A 240 -16.28 21.68 -10.12
N GLY A 241 -15.48 21.92 -11.17
CA GLY A 241 -15.52 23.17 -11.95
C GLY A 241 -14.99 24.40 -11.21
N ILE A 242 -14.23 24.21 -10.13
CA ILE A 242 -13.60 25.29 -9.36
C ILE A 242 -12.28 25.62 -10.06
N SER A 243 -12.17 26.83 -10.61
CA SER A 243 -10.95 27.28 -11.29
C SER A 243 -9.78 27.38 -10.32
N SER A 244 -8.65 26.74 -10.66
CA SER A 244 -7.35 26.85 -9.98
C SER A 244 -6.58 28.09 -10.42
#